data_AF-A0A7C6QX09-F1
#
_entry.id   AF-A0A7C6QX09-F1
#
_cell.length_a   1.000
_cell.length_b   1.000
_cell.length_c   1.000
_cell.angle_alpha   90.00
_cell.angle_beta   90.00
_cell.angle_gamma   90.00
#
_symmetry.space_group_name_H-M   'P 1'
#
loop_
_entity.id
_entity.type
_entity.pdbx_description
1 polymer ?
#
loop_
_entity_poly.entity_id
_entity_poly.type
_entity_poly.pdbx_seq_one_letter_code
_entity_poly.pdbx_strand_id
1 'polypeptide(L)'
;MIEGGVERRIFYFEQEGKENLRRTVNLVVEYLNNSEISKVVVFTSDGEGPLMLARMVNPSDVKIFAVTFPYKSTFMVEGPGGEPREIIPGTSLPEVRKELAQAGVTLVQGTLPFWEIIIPGTSDIKRKAIKHTLQLLCGGFELCVEAVLVACDAGWLEPGEEVVAMSADTALVAVASQSAWMFHPSRGMEIREIICKPRRCTIIRSRYNDASKGEAEELEVEV
;
A
#
# COMPACT_ATOMS: atom_id res chain seq x y z
N MET A 1 3.02 -26.40 28.98
CA MET A 1 2.40 -25.30 28.20
C MET A 1 3.41 -24.91 27.16
N ILE A 2 3.07 -25.03 25.87
CA ILE A 2 3.88 -24.46 24.80
C ILE A 2 3.41 -23.01 24.73
N GLU A 3 4.31 -22.05 24.95
CA GLU A 3 4.00 -20.64 24.68
C GLU A 3 3.72 -20.51 23.18
N GLY A 4 2.45 -20.53 22.80
CA GLY A 4 2.01 -20.43 21.42
C GLY A 4 2.06 -18.98 20.97
N GLY A 5 3.14 -18.57 20.34
CA GLY A 5 3.31 -17.23 19.81
C GLY A 5 4.66 -17.05 19.12
N VAL A 6 4.79 -15.96 18.34
CA VAL A 6 6.03 -15.59 17.67
C VAL A 6 6.29 -14.10 17.95
N GLU A 7 7.47 -13.77 18.45
CA GLU A 7 7.91 -12.37 18.55
C GLU A 7 8.53 -11.92 17.22
N ARG A 8 8.03 -10.80 16.70
CA ARG A 8 8.54 -10.17 15.48
C ARG A 8 8.80 -8.69 15.72
N ARG A 9 9.85 -8.16 15.07
CA ARG A 9 10.16 -6.74 15.11
C ARG A 9 9.30 -6.01 14.08
N ILE A 10 8.66 -4.92 14.52
CA ILE A 10 8.05 -3.93 13.64
C ILE A 10 8.90 -2.66 13.62
N PHE A 11 9.05 -2.05 12.44
CA PHE A 11 9.72 -0.76 12.30
C PHE A 11 8.70 0.38 12.14
N TYR A 12 8.84 1.44 12.94
CA TYR A 12 8.01 2.62 12.82
C TYR A 12 8.79 3.79 12.24
N PHE A 13 8.36 4.30 11.08
CA PHE A 13 8.89 5.55 10.52
C PHE A 13 8.39 6.75 11.31
N GLU A 14 9.13 7.85 11.29
CA GLU A 14 8.72 9.06 12.00
C GLU A 14 7.46 9.71 11.39
N GLN A 15 7.34 9.64 10.05
CA GLN A 15 6.25 10.23 9.27
C GLN A 15 5.96 9.44 7.99
N GLU A 16 4.84 9.77 7.34
CA GLU A 16 4.45 9.24 6.02
C GLU A 16 5.31 9.82 4.91
N GLY A 17 5.51 9.04 3.84
CA GLY A 17 6.10 9.57 2.62
C GLY A 17 7.02 8.63 1.84
N LYS A 18 7.29 9.03 0.60
CA LYS A 18 8.06 8.24 -0.38
C LYS A 18 9.53 8.11 0.00
N GLU A 19 10.07 9.02 0.81
CA GLU A 19 11.42 8.95 1.35
C GLU A 19 11.71 7.65 2.12
N ASN A 20 10.67 7.00 2.65
CA ASN A 20 10.78 5.74 3.39
C ASN A 20 10.98 4.52 2.46
N LEU A 21 10.73 4.64 1.15
CA LEU A 21 10.67 3.52 0.20
C LEU A 21 11.87 2.59 0.28
N ARG A 22 13.08 3.15 0.26
CA ARG A 22 14.31 2.35 0.31
C ARG A 22 14.39 1.51 1.58
N ARG A 23 14.00 2.07 2.72
CA ARG A 23 14.03 1.37 3.99
C ARG A 23 12.91 0.32 4.07
N THR A 24 11.72 0.62 3.55
CA THR A 24 10.62 -0.35 3.41
C THR A 24 11.05 -1.57 2.58
N VAL A 25 11.67 -1.35 1.42
CA VAL A 25 12.21 -2.46 0.58
C VAL A 25 13.23 -3.29 1.36
N ASN A 26 14.17 -2.67 2.06
CA ASN A 26 15.16 -3.39 2.86
C ASN A 26 14.52 -4.26 3.96
N LEU A 27 13.50 -3.73 4.65
CA LEU A 27 12.78 -4.45 5.70
C LEU A 27 11.97 -5.61 5.14
N VAL A 28 11.37 -5.45 3.95
CA VAL A 28 10.69 -6.53 3.24
C VAL A 28 11.68 -7.62 2.82
N VAL A 29 12.85 -7.27 2.29
CA VAL A 29 13.89 -8.26 1.96
C VAL A 29 14.38 -9.00 3.20
N GLU A 30 14.61 -8.29 4.31
CA GLU A 30 14.97 -8.91 5.60
C GLU A 30 13.88 -9.89 6.08
N TYR A 31 12.61 -9.50 5.94
CA TYR A 31 11.48 -10.36 6.29
C TYR A 31 11.43 -11.62 5.41
N LEU A 32 11.53 -11.45 4.08
CA LEU A 32 11.46 -12.56 3.11
C LEU A 32 12.55 -13.60 3.36
N ASN A 33 13.78 -13.16 3.68
CA ASN A 33 14.89 -14.05 4.01
C ASN A 33 14.65 -14.92 5.27
N ASN A 34 13.68 -14.55 6.11
CA ASN A 34 13.33 -15.26 7.34
C ASN A 34 11.89 -15.83 7.31
N SER A 35 11.31 -15.98 6.12
CA SER A 35 9.94 -16.47 5.91
C SER A 35 9.88 -17.45 4.75
N GLU A 36 8.79 -18.21 4.64
CA GLU A 36 8.52 -19.08 3.49
C GLU A 36 7.70 -18.36 2.39
N ILE A 37 7.41 -17.06 2.57
CA ILE A 37 6.61 -16.29 1.63
C ILE A 37 7.42 -16.00 0.37
N SER A 38 6.86 -16.34 -0.79
CA SER A 38 7.50 -16.20 -2.11
C SER A 38 6.80 -15.19 -3.03
N LYS A 39 5.70 -14.56 -2.59
CA LYS A 39 4.96 -13.57 -3.39
C LYS A 39 4.90 -12.23 -2.67
N VAL A 40 5.24 -11.17 -3.41
CA VAL A 40 5.16 -9.79 -2.93
C VAL A 40 4.28 -8.98 -3.86
N VAL A 41 3.25 -8.33 -3.30
CA VAL A 41 2.46 -7.32 -4.01
C VAL A 41 2.93 -5.93 -3.61
N VAL A 42 3.24 -5.08 -4.59
CA VAL A 42 3.73 -3.73 -4.37
C VAL A 42 2.77 -2.75 -5.00
N PHE A 43 2.08 -1.94 -4.19
CA PHE A 43 1.29 -0.82 -4.69
C PHE A 43 2.21 0.30 -5.13
N THR A 44 2.11 0.75 -6.39
CA THR A 44 2.98 1.79 -6.94
C THR A 44 2.28 2.63 -8.01
N SER A 45 2.61 3.93 -8.08
CA SER A 45 2.19 4.83 -9.16
C SER A 45 3.22 4.93 -10.28
N ASP A 46 4.49 4.65 -10.03
CA ASP A 46 5.62 5.00 -10.91
C ASP A 46 6.56 3.83 -11.21
N GLY A 47 6.40 2.68 -10.55
CA GLY A 47 7.22 1.49 -10.73
C GLY A 47 8.50 1.45 -9.89
N GLU A 48 8.84 2.50 -9.13
CA GLU A 48 10.13 2.58 -8.43
C GLU A 48 10.28 1.48 -7.37
N GLY A 49 9.26 1.29 -6.54
CA GLY A 49 9.26 0.29 -5.47
C GLY A 49 9.48 -1.14 -5.94
N PRO A 50 8.67 -1.69 -6.86
CA PRO A 50 8.88 -3.05 -7.34
C PRO A 50 10.18 -3.22 -8.13
N LEU A 51 10.63 -2.22 -8.89
CA LEU A 51 11.94 -2.26 -9.56
C LEU A 51 13.10 -2.30 -8.56
N MET A 52 13.00 -1.55 -7.47
CA MET A 52 13.99 -1.58 -6.39
C MET A 52 14.02 -2.95 -5.72
N LEU A 53 12.85 -3.52 -5.39
CA LEU A 53 12.74 -4.86 -4.81
C LEU A 53 13.32 -5.93 -5.74
N ALA A 54 13.00 -5.89 -7.03
CA ALA A 54 13.48 -6.86 -8.03
C ALA A 54 15.01 -6.92 -8.15
N ARG A 55 15.72 -5.82 -7.81
CA ARG A 55 17.19 -5.78 -7.78
C ARG A 55 17.80 -6.45 -6.55
N MET A 56 16.99 -6.69 -5.52
CA MET A 56 17.44 -7.16 -4.21
C MET A 56 17.02 -8.60 -3.88
N VAL A 57 16.15 -9.20 -4.70
CA VAL A 57 15.66 -10.56 -4.52
C VAL A 57 16.00 -11.42 -5.73
N ASN A 58 16.10 -12.74 -5.52
CA ASN A 58 16.27 -13.69 -6.60
C ASN A 58 14.89 -13.97 -7.25
N PRO A 59 14.72 -13.76 -8.57
CA PRO A 59 13.44 -13.97 -9.25
C PRO A 59 12.97 -15.44 -9.27
N SER A 60 13.86 -16.39 -8.98
CA SER A 60 13.50 -17.80 -8.79
C SER A 60 12.81 -18.06 -7.45
N ASP A 61 13.10 -17.24 -6.43
CA ASP A 61 12.63 -17.42 -5.05
C ASP A 61 11.44 -16.51 -4.75
N VAL A 62 11.41 -15.32 -5.34
CA VAL A 62 10.37 -14.30 -5.09
C VAL A 62 9.73 -13.82 -6.39
N LYS A 63 8.40 -13.87 -6.44
CA LYS A 63 7.57 -13.26 -7.50
C LYS A 63 7.03 -11.92 -7.04
N ILE A 64 7.18 -10.91 -7.90
CA ILE A 64 6.79 -9.52 -7.59
C ILE A 64 5.64 -9.12 -8.51
N PHE A 65 4.58 -8.59 -7.91
CA PHE A 65 3.42 -8.05 -8.60
C PHE A 65 3.31 -6.55 -8.32
N ALA A 66 3.56 -5.73 -9.32
CA ALA A 66 3.34 -4.29 -9.25
C ALA A 66 1.86 -4.00 -9.45
N VAL A 67 1.13 -3.72 -8.38
CA VAL A 67 -0.28 -3.31 -8.45
C VAL A 67 -0.34 -1.80 -8.58
N THR A 68 -1.19 -1.31 -9.48
CA THR A 68 -1.31 0.13 -9.75
C THR A 68 -2.73 0.51 -10.13
N PHE A 69 -2.96 1.82 -10.30
CA PHE A 69 -4.22 2.40 -10.75
C PHE A 69 -4.65 1.85 -12.12
N PRO A 70 -5.95 1.95 -12.48
CA PRO A 70 -6.41 1.62 -13.82
C PRO A 70 -5.64 2.38 -14.91
N TYR A 71 -5.50 1.77 -16.10
CA TYR A 71 -4.67 2.32 -17.17
C TYR A 71 -5.08 3.74 -17.56
N LYS A 72 -4.13 4.68 -17.47
CA LYS A 72 -4.34 6.12 -17.71
C LYS A 72 -5.40 6.78 -16.81
N SER A 73 -5.86 6.14 -15.75
CA SER A 73 -6.71 6.77 -14.73
C SER A 73 -5.91 7.86 -14.04
N THR A 74 -6.48 9.05 -13.95
CA THR A 74 -5.85 10.16 -13.25
C THR A 74 -6.10 10.07 -11.76
N PHE A 75 -5.22 10.69 -10.97
CA PHE A 75 -5.41 10.91 -9.55
C PHE A 75 -4.78 12.24 -9.14
N MET A 76 -5.25 12.77 -8.01
CA MET A 76 -4.79 14.04 -7.49
C MET A 76 -3.57 13.83 -6.59
N VAL A 77 -2.55 14.66 -6.77
CA VAL A 77 -1.40 14.79 -5.88
C VAL A 77 -1.25 16.24 -5.42
N GLU A 78 -0.60 16.43 -4.28
CA GLU A 78 -0.23 17.76 -3.82
C GLU A 78 0.95 18.30 -4.65
N GLY A 79 0.76 19.46 -5.28
CA GLY A 79 1.79 20.12 -6.06
C GLY A 79 2.83 20.86 -5.21
N PRO A 80 3.91 21.40 -5.81
CA PRO A 80 5.00 22.10 -5.12
C PRO A 80 4.61 23.36 -4.32
N GLY A 81 3.34 23.76 -4.35
CA GLY A 81 2.78 24.88 -3.58
C GLY A 81 1.49 24.54 -2.83
N GLY A 82 1.19 23.25 -2.62
CA GLY A 82 -0.06 22.79 -2.00
C GLY A 82 -1.25 22.70 -2.96
N GLU A 83 -1.10 23.20 -4.19
CA GLU A 83 -2.16 23.15 -5.21
C GLU A 83 -2.38 21.72 -5.71
N PRO A 84 -3.64 21.23 -5.76
CA PRO A 84 -3.93 19.90 -6.27
C PRO A 84 -3.59 19.80 -7.76
N ARG A 85 -2.79 18.79 -8.13
CA ARG A 85 -2.45 18.49 -9.52
C ARG A 85 -2.96 17.12 -9.90
N GLU A 86 -3.68 17.07 -11.01
CA GLU A 86 -4.08 15.82 -11.64
C GLU A 86 -2.88 15.21 -12.39
N ILE A 87 -2.57 13.94 -12.12
CA ILE A 87 -1.48 13.22 -12.76
C ILE A 87 -1.93 11.85 -13.28
N ILE A 88 -1.27 11.40 -14.34
CA ILE A 88 -1.35 10.03 -14.85
C ILE A 88 -0.25 9.21 -14.16
N PRO A 89 -0.54 7.99 -13.65
CA PRO A 89 0.47 7.11 -13.07
C PRO A 89 1.60 6.85 -14.08
N GLY A 90 2.85 6.97 -13.64
CA GLY A 90 4.03 6.63 -14.43
C GLY A 90 4.02 5.17 -14.93
N THR A 91 3.38 4.25 -14.20
CA THR A 91 3.11 2.87 -14.65
C THR A 91 2.21 2.78 -15.89
N SER A 92 1.57 3.86 -16.33
CA SER A 92 0.86 3.95 -17.61
C SER A 92 1.78 4.25 -18.79
N LEU A 93 3.02 4.68 -18.54
CA LEU A 93 3.99 5.00 -19.58
C LEU A 93 4.60 3.72 -20.19
N PRO A 94 4.75 3.61 -21.52
CA PRO A 94 5.31 2.43 -22.19
C PRO A 94 6.70 2.02 -21.68
N GLU A 95 7.55 3.00 -21.39
CA GLU A 95 8.92 2.81 -20.89
C GLU A 95 8.92 2.12 -19.52
N VAL A 96 8.11 2.59 -18.57
CA VAL A 96 8.00 1.99 -17.23
C VAL A 96 7.45 0.56 -17.30
N ARG A 97 6.45 0.32 -18.17
CA ARG A 97 5.91 -1.03 -18.41
C ARG A 97 6.97 -1.99 -18.94
N LYS A 98 7.79 -1.52 -19.88
CA LYS A 98 8.90 -2.29 -20.44
C LYS A 98 9.95 -2.59 -19.39
N GLU A 99 10.32 -1.60 -18.57
CA GLU A 99 11.29 -1.78 -17.48
C GLU A 99 10.81 -2.82 -16.45
N LEU A 100 9.55 -2.75 -16.02
CA LEU A 100 8.95 -3.74 -15.11
C LEU A 100 9.00 -5.15 -15.71
N ALA A 101 8.58 -5.30 -16.96
CA ALA A 101 8.60 -6.59 -17.64
C ALA A 101 10.04 -7.16 -17.78
N GLN A 102 11.01 -6.31 -18.10
CA GLN A 102 12.43 -6.70 -18.19
C GLN A 102 13.03 -7.09 -16.84
N ALA A 103 12.53 -6.53 -15.74
CA ALA A 103 12.90 -6.89 -14.39
C ALA A 103 12.18 -8.15 -13.86
N GLY A 104 11.34 -8.80 -14.67
CA GLY A 104 10.54 -9.96 -14.24
C GLY A 104 9.40 -9.59 -13.28
N VAL A 105 9.01 -8.32 -13.23
CA VAL A 105 7.90 -7.83 -12.42
C VAL A 105 6.62 -7.87 -13.24
N THR A 106 5.59 -8.52 -12.69
CA THR A 106 4.26 -8.56 -13.30
C THR A 106 3.48 -7.30 -12.94
N LEU A 107 3.09 -6.50 -13.94
CA LEU A 107 2.20 -5.36 -13.73
C LEU A 107 0.74 -5.84 -13.66
N VAL A 108 0.06 -5.49 -12.57
CA VAL A 108 -1.34 -5.83 -12.32
C VAL A 108 -2.16 -4.55 -12.26
N GLN A 109 -3.22 -4.50 -13.07
CA GLN A 109 -4.13 -3.36 -13.14
C GLN A 109 -5.56 -3.82 -13.04
N GLY A 110 -6.33 -3.11 -12.24
CA GLY A 110 -7.74 -3.34 -12.05
C GLY A 110 -8.38 -2.14 -11.38
N THR A 111 -9.69 -2.18 -11.26
CA THR A 111 -10.45 -1.20 -10.51
C THR A 111 -10.09 -1.32 -9.02
N LEU A 112 -9.79 -0.19 -8.38
CA LEU A 112 -9.45 -0.20 -6.96
C LEU A 112 -10.70 -0.45 -6.10
N PRO A 113 -10.68 -1.42 -5.16
CA PRO A 113 -11.88 -1.86 -4.43
C PRO A 113 -12.59 -0.76 -3.64
N PHE A 114 -11.85 0.24 -3.13
CA PHE A 114 -12.43 1.33 -2.33
C PHE A 114 -12.71 2.60 -3.14
N TRP A 115 -12.54 2.56 -4.45
CA TRP A 115 -12.90 3.64 -5.36
C TRP A 115 -14.37 3.55 -5.78
N GLU A 116 -14.91 4.65 -6.29
CA GLU A 116 -16.28 4.74 -6.76
C GLU A 116 -16.41 4.24 -8.19
N ILE A 117 -17.31 3.28 -8.43
CA ILE A 117 -17.41 2.58 -9.71
C ILE A 117 -18.79 2.67 -10.36
N ILE A 118 -19.81 3.12 -9.62
CA ILE A 118 -21.20 3.17 -10.10
C ILE A 118 -21.50 4.55 -10.68
N ILE A 119 -21.35 5.61 -9.89
CA ILE A 119 -21.61 6.98 -10.33
C ILE A 119 -20.34 7.82 -10.06
N PRO A 120 -19.63 8.26 -11.10
CA PRO A 120 -18.46 9.14 -10.94
C PRO A 120 -18.80 10.38 -10.11
N GLY A 121 -17.92 10.75 -9.19
CA GLY A 121 -18.08 11.92 -8.33
C GLY A 121 -19.08 11.77 -7.17
N THR A 122 -19.76 10.64 -7.04
CA THR A 122 -20.53 10.32 -5.82
C THR A 122 -19.63 9.69 -4.77
N SER A 123 -20.17 9.38 -3.59
CA SER A 123 -19.46 8.53 -2.64
C SER A 123 -20.33 7.50 -1.97
N ASP A 124 -19.97 6.24 -2.13
CA ASP A 124 -20.41 5.15 -1.29
C ASP A 124 -19.76 5.28 0.09
N ILE A 125 -20.59 5.69 1.05
CA ILE A 125 -20.20 5.87 2.45
C ILE A 125 -19.59 4.58 3.05
N LYS A 126 -19.97 3.39 2.56
CA LYS A 126 -19.46 2.11 3.05
C LYS A 126 -18.00 1.90 2.61
N ARG A 127 -17.68 2.17 1.34
CA ARG A 127 -16.31 2.08 0.82
C ARG A 127 -15.40 3.10 1.49
N LYS A 128 -15.89 4.35 1.64
CA LYS A 128 -15.19 5.39 2.40
C LYS A 128 -14.95 5.00 3.85
N ALA A 129 -15.94 4.43 4.53
CA ALA A 129 -15.77 3.99 5.92
C ALA A 129 -14.68 2.93 6.06
N ILE A 130 -14.63 1.94 5.17
CA ILE A 130 -13.57 0.92 5.14
C ILE A 130 -12.21 1.59 4.90
N LYS A 131 -12.11 2.42 3.86
CA LYS A 131 -10.90 3.18 3.53
C LYS A 131 -10.38 3.97 4.74
N HIS A 132 -11.23 4.81 5.33
CA HIS A 132 -10.86 5.63 6.48
C HIS A 132 -10.54 4.81 7.74
N THR A 133 -11.12 3.62 7.89
CA THR A 133 -10.77 2.67 8.95
C THR A 133 -9.34 2.17 8.79
N LEU A 134 -8.94 1.78 7.57
CA LEU A 134 -7.56 1.37 7.28
C LEU A 134 -6.58 2.53 7.48
N GLN A 135 -6.98 3.75 7.10
CA GLN A 135 -6.23 4.99 7.35
C GLN A 135 -6.12 5.40 8.83
N LEU A 136 -6.80 4.70 9.76
CA LEU A 136 -6.48 4.84 11.19
C LEU A 136 -5.08 4.30 11.51
N LEU A 137 -4.58 3.35 10.72
CA LEU A 137 -3.27 2.72 10.91
C LEU A 137 -2.15 3.52 10.23
N CYS A 138 -2.35 3.87 8.96
CA CYS A 138 -1.57 4.79 8.13
C CYS A 138 -2.11 4.83 6.68
N GLY A 139 -1.69 5.82 5.89
CA GLY A 139 -2.10 5.96 4.48
C GLY A 139 -1.70 4.77 3.61
N GLY A 140 -0.48 4.24 3.77
CA GLY A 140 -0.02 3.08 3.00
C GLY A 140 -0.76 1.77 3.31
N PHE A 141 -1.48 1.69 4.42
CA PHE A 141 -2.20 0.48 4.83
C PHE A 141 -3.35 0.15 3.88
N GLU A 142 -4.13 1.17 3.47
CA GLU A 142 -5.22 0.97 2.51
C GLU A 142 -4.71 0.46 1.16
N LEU A 143 -3.56 0.98 0.72
CA LEU A 143 -2.93 0.63 -0.54
C LEU A 143 -2.45 -0.82 -0.54
N CYS A 144 -1.91 -1.29 0.58
CA CYS A 144 -1.49 -2.68 0.74
C CYS A 144 -2.71 -3.63 0.67
N VAL A 145 -3.82 -3.27 1.32
CA VAL A 145 -5.07 -4.05 1.25
C VAL A 145 -5.62 -4.06 -0.18
N GLU A 146 -5.74 -2.91 -0.84
CA GLU A 146 -6.20 -2.85 -2.23
C GLU A 146 -5.30 -3.67 -3.16
N ALA A 147 -3.98 -3.63 -2.96
CA ALA A 147 -3.03 -4.39 -3.78
C ALA A 147 -3.28 -5.90 -3.71
N VAL A 148 -3.48 -6.45 -2.50
CA VAL A 148 -3.76 -7.88 -2.31
C VAL A 148 -5.06 -8.28 -3.00
N LEU A 149 -6.13 -7.51 -2.79
CA LEU A 149 -7.44 -7.81 -3.36
C LEU A 149 -7.41 -7.76 -4.89
N VAL A 150 -6.80 -6.72 -5.47
CA VAL A 150 -6.69 -6.57 -6.94
C VAL A 150 -5.83 -7.69 -7.55
N ALA A 151 -4.72 -8.05 -6.90
CA ALA A 151 -3.87 -9.14 -7.38
C ALA A 151 -4.56 -10.51 -7.31
N CYS A 152 -5.37 -10.74 -6.27
CA CYS A 152 -6.18 -11.96 -6.14
C CYS A 152 -7.32 -12.00 -7.17
N ASP A 153 -8.06 -10.91 -7.34
CA ASP A 153 -9.12 -10.80 -8.36
C ASP A 153 -8.57 -11.00 -9.78
N ALA A 154 -7.32 -10.59 -10.04
CA ALA A 154 -6.64 -10.76 -11.32
C ALA A 154 -6.03 -12.17 -11.54
N GLY A 155 -6.14 -13.08 -10.56
CA GLY A 155 -5.63 -14.45 -10.67
C GLY A 155 -4.11 -14.59 -10.50
N TRP A 156 -3.44 -13.57 -9.97
CA TRP A 156 -2.02 -13.65 -9.62
C TRP A 156 -1.80 -14.21 -8.21
N LEU A 157 -2.82 -14.05 -7.35
CA LEU A 157 -2.85 -14.64 -6.02
C LEU A 157 -3.97 -15.66 -5.85
N GLU A 158 -3.67 -16.75 -5.16
CA GLU A 158 -4.66 -17.77 -4.76
C GLU A 158 -5.35 -17.38 -3.44
N PRO A 159 -6.68 -17.49 -3.32
CA PRO A 159 -7.37 -17.24 -2.06
C PRO A 159 -6.85 -18.16 -0.94
N GLY A 160 -6.52 -17.59 0.22
CA GLY A 160 -5.97 -18.31 1.36
C GLY A 160 -4.43 -18.40 1.38
N GLU A 161 -3.73 -17.95 0.34
CA GLU A 161 -2.28 -17.91 0.35
C GLU A 161 -1.76 -16.69 1.13
N GLU A 162 -0.60 -16.85 1.77
CA GLU A 162 0.04 -15.77 2.53
C GLU A 162 1.02 -14.99 1.66
N VAL A 163 0.93 -13.66 1.70
CA VAL A 163 1.73 -12.75 0.87
C VAL A 163 2.27 -11.58 1.67
N VAL A 164 3.38 -11.01 1.21
CA VAL A 164 3.81 -9.68 1.66
C VAL A 164 3.18 -8.63 0.76
N ALA A 165 2.53 -7.64 1.35
CA ALA A 165 2.01 -6.48 0.66
C ALA A 165 2.77 -5.23 1.11
N MET A 166 3.17 -4.38 0.18
CA MET A 166 3.88 -3.15 0.51
C MET A 166 3.49 -1.96 -0.37
N SER A 167 3.70 -0.77 0.18
CA SER A 167 3.69 0.52 -0.50
C SER A 167 5.02 1.24 -0.20
N ALA A 168 5.06 2.57 -0.28
CA ALA A 168 6.31 3.30 -0.05
C ALA A 168 6.76 3.29 1.42
N ASP A 169 5.86 3.40 2.38
CA ASP A 169 6.21 3.55 3.81
C ASP A 169 5.57 2.49 4.72
N THR A 170 4.83 1.56 4.13
CA THR A 170 4.05 0.56 4.85
C THR A 170 4.23 -0.81 4.20
N ALA A 171 4.44 -1.84 5.02
CA ALA A 171 4.47 -3.23 4.57
C ALA A 171 3.83 -4.16 5.62
N LEU A 172 3.07 -5.14 5.14
CA LEU A 172 2.29 -6.07 5.96
C LEU A 172 2.30 -7.48 5.37
N VAL A 173 1.98 -8.45 6.21
CA VAL A 173 1.74 -9.84 5.82
C VAL A 173 0.24 -10.08 5.88
N ALA A 174 -0.31 -10.61 4.79
CA ALA A 174 -1.74 -10.87 4.72
C ALA A 174 -2.05 -12.20 4.01
N VAL A 175 -3.19 -12.76 4.37
CA VAL A 175 -3.84 -13.85 3.63
C VAL A 175 -4.67 -13.26 2.51
N ALA A 176 -4.38 -13.66 1.27
CA ALA A 176 -5.08 -13.17 0.10
C ALA A 176 -6.54 -13.64 0.07
N SER A 177 -7.42 -12.75 -0.39
CA SER A 177 -8.82 -13.05 -0.66
C SER A 177 -9.31 -12.19 -1.82
N GLN A 178 -10.34 -12.66 -2.50
CA GLN A 178 -11.02 -11.87 -3.52
C GLN A 178 -11.77 -10.71 -2.89
N SER A 179 -11.91 -9.59 -3.61
CA SER A 179 -12.57 -8.39 -3.10
C SER A 179 -14.00 -8.66 -2.61
N ALA A 180 -14.75 -9.51 -3.32
CA ALA A 180 -16.11 -9.92 -2.96
C ALA A 180 -16.19 -10.73 -1.65
N TRP A 181 -15.10 -11.39 -1.27
CA TRP A 181 -15.02 -12.25 -0.09
C TRP A 181 -14.23 -11.62 1.05
N MET A 182 -13.70 -10.41 0.91
CA MET A 182 -12.78 -9.78 1.88
C MET A 182 -13.23 -9.90 3.34
N PHE A 183 -14.53 -9.73 3.64
CA PHE A 183 -15.08 -9.82 5.01
C PHE A 183 -15.67 -11.18 5.38
N HIS A 184 -15.49 -12.20 4.55
CA HIS A 184 -16.04 -13.52 4.83
C HIS A 184 -15.31 -14.17 6.02
N PRO A 185 -16.03 -14.73 7.01
CA PRO A 185 -15.42 -15.16 8.27
C PRO A 185 -14.39 -16.30 8.12
N SER A 186 -14.46 -17.10 7.06
CA SER A 186 -13.55 -18.24 6.83
C SER A 186 -12.75 -18.20 5.54
N ARG A 187 -13.04 -17.24 4.65
CA ARG A 187 -12.41 -17.11 3.32
C ARG A 187 -11.95 -15.69 3.02
N GLY A 188 -12.21 -14.79 3.96
CA GLY A 188 -11.87 -13.39 3.84
C GLY A 188 -10.39 -13.16 4.02
N MET A 189 -10.03 -11.91 3.83
CA MET A 189 -8.67 -11.45 4.03
C MET A 189 -8.36 -11.44 5.52
N GLU A 190 -7.11 -11.78 5.86
CA GLU A 190 -6.59 -11.69 7.21
C GLU A 190 -5.27 -10.91 7.18
N ILE A 191 -5.09 -9.93 8.06
CA ILE A 191 -3.79 -9.26 8.23
C ILE A 191 -3.11 -9.93 9.41
N ARG A 192 -1.95 -10.54 9.18
CA ARG A 192 -1.24 -11.36 10.18
C ARG A 192 -0.13 -10.60 10.87
N GLU A 193 0.66 -9.85 10.10
CA GLU A 193 1.80 -9.13 10.64
C GLU A 193 1.94 -7.75 9.99
N ILE A 194 2.58 -6.82 10.70
CA ILE A 194 2.98 -5.52 10.17
C ILE A 194 4.50 -5.44 10.26
N ILE A 195 5.14 -5.36 9.11
CA ILE A 195 6.61 -5.28 8.99
C ILE A 195 7.07 -3.86 9.31
N CYS A 196 6.40 -2.87 8.71
CA CYS A 196 6.66 -1.47 9.00
C CYS A 196 5.47 -0.57 8.68
N LYS A 197 5.42 0.58 9.35
CA LYS A 197 4.46 1.66 9.03
C LYS A 197 4.93 3.01 9.60
N PRO A 198 4.38 4.14 9.14
CA PRO A 198 4.56 5.43 9.79
C PRO A 198 3.95 5.45 11.20
N ARG A 199 4.63 6.14 12.12
CA ARG A 199 4.11 6.45 13.46
C ARG A 199 3.16 7.65 13.42
N ARG A 200 3.48 8.67 12.61
CA ARG A 200 2.64 9.85 12.39
C ARG A 200 2.16 9.89 10.95
N CYS A 201 0.86 10.02 10.77
CA CYS A 201 0.23 10.11 9.46
C CYS A 201 0.13 11.56 9.00
N THR A 202 1.20 12.10 8.44
CA THR A 202 1.34 13.52 8.07
C THR A 202 0.68 13.88 6.76
N ILE A 203 0.42 12.93 5.85
CA ILE A 203 -0.19 13.17 4.54
C ILE A 203 -1.71 13.06 4.66
N ILE A 204 -2.22 12.02 5.33
CA ILE A 204 -3.66 11.78 5.43
C ILE A 204 -4.34 12.51 6.61
N ARG A 205 -3.59 13.14 7.52
CA ARG A 205 -4.15 13.91 8.65
C ARG A 205 -3.73 15.38 8.59
N SER A 206 -4.71 16.25 8.42
CA SER A 206 -4.54 17.71 8.37
C SER A 206 -3.91 18.33 9.62
N ARG A 207 -4.03 17.70 10.81
CA ARG A 207 -3.46 18.24 12.05
C ARG A 207 -1.93 18.43 12.04
N TYR A 208 -1.24 17.84 11.06
CA TYR A 208 0.20 18.05 10.83
C TYR A 208 0.50 19.07 9.73
N ASN A 209 -0.49 19.43 8.91
CA ASN A 209 -0.36 20.46 7.88
C ASN A 209 -0.46 21.87 8.46
N ASP A 210 -1.04 22.03 9.65
CA ASP A 210 -1.15 23.34 10.34
C ASP A 210 0.09 23.65 11.20
N ALA A 211 0.85 22.65 11.65
CA ALA A 211 2.06 22.85 12.46
C ALA A 211 3.24 23.46 11.66
N SER A 212 3.18 23.42 10.33
CA SER A 212 4.12 24.13 9.44
C SER A 212 3.61 25.50 9.01
N LYS A 213 2.42 25.93 9.48
CA LYS A 213 1.76 27.18 9.09
C LYS A 213 1.40 28.15 10.23
N GLY A 214 1.80 27.90 11.47
CA GLY A 214 1.53 28.85 12.56
C GLY A 214 2.47 28.75 13.77
N GLU A 215 3.50 29.59 13.79
CA GLU A 215 3.63 30.48 14.96
C GLU A 215 2.61 31.61 14.75
N ALA A 216 1.91 31.99 15.82
CA ALA A 216 0.67 32.79 15.88
C ALA A 216 -0.58 31.90 15.66
N GLU A 217 -1.55 31.78 16.58
CA GLU A 217 -2.01 32.63 17.67
C GLU A 217 -2.63 31.77 18.79
N GLU A 218 -2.88 32.43 19.91
CA GLU A 218 -3.03 31.94 21.26
C GLU A 218 -4.19 30.97 21.53
N LEU A 219 -3.94 30.18 22.58
CA LEU A 219 -4.94 29.54 23.43
C LEU A 219 -6.04 30.53 23.82
N GLU A 220 -7.30 30.15 23.62
CA GLU A 220 -8.35 30.34 24.61
C GLU A 220 -9.53 29.39 24.30
N VAL A 221 -9.67 28.36 25.13
CA VAL A 221 -10.91 27.60 25.26
C VAL A 221 -11.40 27.87 26.67
N GLU A 222 -12.31 28.82 26.83
CA GLU A 222 -13.15 28.90 28.01
C GLU A 222 -14.44 28.08 27.78
N VAL A 223 -14.58 27.06 28.62
CA VAL A 223 -15.77 26.37 29.18
C VAL A 223 -16.95 26.07 28.25
#